data_AF-A0A672RPD9-F1
#
_entry.id   AF-A0A672RPD9-F1
#
_cell.length_a   1.000
_cell.length_b   1.000
_cell.length_c   1.000
_cell.angle_alpha   90.00
_cell.angle_beta   90.00
_cell.angle_gamma   90.00
#
_symmetry.space_group_name_H-M   'P 1'
#
loop_
_entity.id
_entity.type
_entity.pdbx_description
1 polymer ?
#
loop_
_entity_poly.entity_id
_entity_poly.type
_entity_poly.pdbx_seq_one_letter_code
_entity_poly.pdbx_strand_id
1 'polypeptide(L)' 'MKGNQQQLPKDFFLYNASTARCKSYVNMREVTERFCLKPGEYVIIPSTFDPHKESEFLLRVFSESRSTSE' A
#
# COMPACT_ATOMS: atom_id res chain seq x y z
N MET A 1 -7.74 6.12 -15.93
CA MET A 1 -8.47 6.94 -14.94
C MET A 1 -7.40 7.59 -14.10
N LYS A 2 -7.29 8.93 -14.07
CA LYS A 2 -6.30 9.59 -13.21
C LYS A 2 -6.68 9.30 -11.76
N GLY A 3 -5.83 8.57 -11.04
CA GLY A 3 -6.03 8.34 -9.62
C GLY A 3 -6.24 9.68 -8.91
N ASN A 4 -7.19 9.73 -7.98
CA ASN A 4 -7.50 10.95 -7.25
C ASN A 4 -6.24 11.39 -6.49
N GLN A 5 -5.57 12.47 -6.94
CA GLN A 5 -4.27 12.91 -6.40
C GLN A 5 -4.37 13.62 -5.04
N GLN A 6 -5.52 13.54 -4.38
CA GLN A 6 -5.73 14.15 -3.08
C GLN A 6 -5.20 13.23 -1.98
N GLN A 7 -4.39 13.79 -1.09
CA GLN A 7 -3.97 13.08 0.12
C GLN A 7 -5.19 12.77 0.98
N LEU A 8 -5.27 11.51 1.41
CA LEU A 8 -6.35 11.06 2.28
C LEU A 8 -6.17 11.64 3.69
N PRO A 9 -7.21 12.21 4.31
CA PRO A 9 -7.12 12.77 5.66
C PRO A 9 -6.98 11.67 6.72
N LYS A 10 -6.50 12.03 7.91
CA LYS A 10 -6.34 11.11 9.05
C LYS A 10 -7.60 10.30 9.35
N ASP A 11 -8.76 10.96 9.33
CA ASP A 11 -10.05 10.32 9.66
C ASP A 11 -10.38 9.16 8.72
N PHE A 12 -9.94 9.22 7.46
CA PHE A 12 -10.09 8.10 6.53
C PHE A 12 -9.48 6.82 7.11
N PHE A 13 -8.28 6.89 7.66
CA PHE A 13 -7.57 5.71 8.20
C PHE A 13 -8.07 5.27 9.58
N LEU A 14 -8.74 6.17 10.34
CA LEU A 14 -9.35 5.81 11.62
C LEU A 14 -10.63 4.98 11.44
N TYR A 15 -11.39 5.26 10.36
CA TYR A 15 -12.70 4.67 10.15
C TYR A 15 -12.77 3.63 9.02
N ASN A 16 -11.67 3.41 8.28
CA ASN A 16 -11.59 2.39 7.23
C ASN A 16 -10.52 1.35 7.57
N ALA A 17 -10.94 0.08 7.65
CA ALA A 17 -10.01 -1.03 7.83
C ALA A 17 -9.21 -1.30 6.55
N SER A 18 -7.95 -1.73 6.70
CA SER A 18 -7.13 -2.17 5.57
C SER A 18 -7.78 -3.36 4.85
N THR A 19 -7.98 -3.27 3.54
CA THR A 19 -8.46 -4.43 2.75
C THR A 19 -7.44 -5.55 2.69
N ALA A 20 -6.16 -5.20 2.62
CA ALA A 20 -5.03 -6.11 2.68
C ALA A 20 -3.82 -5.40 3.33
N ARG A 21 -2.94 -6.18 3.96
CA ARG A 21 -1.72 -5.69 4.61
C ARG A 21 -0.69 -6.80 4.75
N CYS A 22 0.57 -6.42 4.92
CA CYS A 22 1.62 -7.34 5.36
C CYS A 22 1.25 -7.99 6.70
N LYS A 23 1.60 -9.28 6.88
CA LYS A 23 1.29 -10.02 8.12
C LYS A 23 1.96 -9.38 9.34
N SER A 24 3.24 -9.01 9.18
CA SER A 24 4.08 -8.39 10.20
C SER A 24 5.05 -7.40 9.59
N TYR A 25 5.52 -6.45 10.39
CA TYR A 25 6.73 -5.70 10.08
C TYR A 25 7.94 -6.59 10.35
N VAL A 26 8.86 -6.64 9.39
CA VAL A 26 10.07 -7.48 9.47
C VAL A 26 11.28 -6.65 9.07
N ASN A 27 12.39 -6.84 9.79
CA ASN A 27 13.64 -6.15 9.51
C ASN A 27 14.41 -6.89 8.39
N MET A 28 13.84 -6.86 7.19
CA MET A 28 14.43 -7.43 5.98
C MET A 28 14.52 -6.34 4.91
N ARG A 29 15.44 -6.52 3.96
CA ARG A 29 15.63 -5.58 2.83
C ARG A 29 14.37 -5.41 1.97
N GLU A 30 13.56 -6.45 1.84
CA GLU A 30 12.34 -6.46 1.05
C GLU A 30 11.25 -7.25 1.78
N VAL A 31 10.01 -6.77 1.66
CA VAL A 31 8.81 -7.49 2.07
C VAL A 31 7.92 -7.64 0.84
N THR A 32 7.59 -8.88 0.50
CA THR A 32 6.77 -9.20 -0.67
C THR A 32 5.61 -10.09 -0.25
N GLU A 33 4.41 -9.69 -0.64
CA GLU A 33 3.16 -10.40 -0.36
C GLU A 33 2.36 -10.54 -1.66
N ARG A 34 1.57 -11.61 -1.74
CA ARG A 34 0.64 -11.84 -2.85
C ARG A 34 -0.78 -11.69 -2.34
N PHE A 35 -1.56 -10.84 -3.01
CA PHE A 35 -2.95 -10.59 -2.67
C PHE A 35 -3.86 -10.97 -3.83
N CYS A 36 -5.05 -11.47 -3.51
CA CYS A 36 -6.16 -11.61 -4.44
C CYS A 36 -7.27 -10.67 -3.95
N LEU A 37 -7.47 -9.56 -4.66
CA LEU A 37 -8.44 -8.53 -4.34
C LEU A 37 -9.56 -8.52 -5.36
N LYS A 38 -10.73 -8.04 -4.96
CA LYS A 38 -11.80 -7.75 -5.91
C LYS A 38 -11.35 -6.59 -6.83
N PRO A 39 -11.87 -6.49 -8.07
CA PRO A 39 -11.60 -5.32 -8.90
C PRO A 39 -12.01 -4.02 -8.20
N GLY A 40 -11.13 -3.03 -8.19
CA GLY A 40 -11.36 -1.75 -7.52
C GLY A 40 -10.11 -0.89 -7.48
N GLU A 41 -10.25 0.32 -6.95
CA GLU A 41 -9.14 1.24 -6.70
C GLU A 41 -8.65 1.07 -5.25
N TYR A 42 -7.33 0.94 -5.09
CA TYR A 42 -6.70 0.71 -3.81
C TYR A 42 -5.55 1.69 -3.60
N VAL A 43 -5.28 2.02 -2.34
CA VAL A 43 -4.14 2.83 -1.93
C VAL A 43 -3.16 1.95 -1.15
N ILE A 44 -1.88 1.99 -1.53
CA ILE A 44 -0.80 1.30 -0.83
C ILE A 44 -0.11 2.32 0.08
N ILE A 45 -0.01 2.00 1.37
CA ILE A 45 0.70 2.82 2.36
C ILE A 45 1.98 2.09 2.77
N PRO A 46 3.16 2.42 2.18
CA PRO A 46 4.44 1.93 2.66
C PRO A 46 4.87 2.70 3.91
N SER A 47 5.31 2.00 4.95
CA SER A 47 5.75 2.61 6.21
C SER A 47 6.78 1.74 6.93
N THR A 48 7.47 2.34 7.90
CA THR A 48 8.24 1.64 8.94
C THR A 48 7.34 1.29 10.13
N PHE A 49 7.82 0.41 11.01
CA PHE A 49 7.08 0.06 12.23
C PHE A 49 7.01 1.24 13.19
N ASP A 50 8.18 1.80 13.53
CA ASP A 50 8.27 2.98 14.37
C ASP A 50 8.10 4.26 13.52
N PRO A 51 7.47 5.30 14.08
CA PRO A 51 7.44 6.61 13.46
C PRO A 51 8.84 7.25 13.44
N HIS A 52 9.01 8.27 12.61
CA HIS A 52 10.25 9.07 12.51
C HIS A 52 11.49 8.26 12.11
N LYS A 53 11.31 7.18 11.37
CA LYS A 53 12.41 6.45 10.72
C LYS A 53 12.50 6.86 9.27
N GLU A 54 13.61 7.49 8.91
CA GLU A 54 13.91 7.89 7.55
C GLU A 54 14.61 6.75 6.81
N SER A 55 14.18 6.49 5.58
CA SER A 55 14.79 5.54 4.66
C SER A 55 14.31 5.80 3.24
N GLU A 56 15.14 5.44 2.27
CA GLU A 56 14.70 5.27 0.90
C GLU A 56 14.00 3.92 0.74
N PHE A 57 13.05 3.83 -0.20
CA PHE A 57 12.36 2.59 -0.51
C PHE A 57 11.99 2.51 -1.99
N LEU A 58 11.75 1.29 -2.46
CA LEU A 58 11.24 1.00 -3.79
C LEU A 58 9.96 0.17 -3.66
N LEU A 59 8.85 0.68 -4.20
CA LEU A 59 7.61 -0.06 -4.33
C LEU A 59 7.49 -0.63 -5.74
N ARG A 60 7.28 -1.95 -5.85
CA ARG A 60 7.01 -2.64 -7.12
C ARG A 60 5.65 -3.32 -7.05
N VAL A 61 4.85 -3.14 -8.09
CA VAL A 61 3.53 -3.77 -8.21
C VAL A 61 3.55 -4.68 -9.44
N PHE A 62 3.24 -5.96 -9.22
CA PHE A 62 3.09 -6.95 -10.27
C PHE A 62 1.64 -7.46 -10.24
N SER A 63 0.95 -7.36 -11.37
CA SER A 63 -0.42 -7.86 -11.53
C SER A 63 -0.46 -8.95 -12.61
N GLU A 64 -1.29 -9.97 -12.40
CA GLU A 64 -1.47 -11.05 -13.38
C GLU A 64 -2.10 -10.51 -14.68
N SER A 65 -3.12 -9.67 -14.53
CA SER A 65 -3.75 -8.94 -15.62
C SER A 65 -3.23 -7.51 -15.69
N ARG A 66 -3.41 -6.85 -16.83
CA ARG A 66 -3.04 -5.44 -16.99
C ARG A 66 -3.84 -4.58 -16.01
N SER A 67 -3.14 -3.90 -15.10
CA SER A 67 -3.75 -2.84 -14.30
C SER A 67 -4.05 -1.62 -15.18
N THR A 68 -5.18 -0.96 -14.92
CA THR A 68 -5.58 0.30 -15.57
C THR A 68 -5.08 1.53 -14.82
N SER A 69 -4.36 1.33 -13.71
CA SER A 69 -3.62 2.39 -13.03
C SER A 69 -2.51 2.88 -13.96
N GLU A 70 -2.60 4.14 -14.40
CA GLU A 70 -1.52 4.86 -15.09
C GLU A 70 -0.52 5.42 -14.08
#